data_AF-A0A352WUM4-F1
#
_entry.id   AF-A0A352WUM4-F1
#
_cell.length_a   1.000
_cell.length_b   1.000
_cell.length_c   1.000
_cell.angle_alpha   90.00
_cell.angle_beta   90.00
_cell.angle_gamma   90.00
#
_symmetry.space_group_name_H-M   'P 1'
#
loop_
_entity.id
_entity.type
_entity.pdbx_description
1 polymer ?
#
loop_
_entity_poly.entity_id
_entity_poly.type
_entity_poly.pdbx_seq_one_letter_code
_entity_poly.pdbx_strand_id
1 'polypeptide(L)' 'MAKEIVYGIEARNKLLVGINTLADTIKITLGPKGRNVVLDKKYGSPLITNDGVTIAKEIEL' A
#
# COMPACT_ATOMS: atom_id res chain seq x y z
N MET A 1 4.97 25.29 7.74
CA MET A 1 3.84 24.62 8.40
C MET A 1 4.24 24.23 9.81
N ALA A 2 3.31 24.33 10.77
CA ALA A 2 3.53 23.81 12.12
C ALA A 2 3.44 22.26 12.11
N LYS A 3 4.13 21.59 13.03
CA LYS A 3 4.07 20.13 13.16
C LYS A 3 2.82 19.71 13.91
N GLU A 4 2.10 18.72 13.39
CA GLU A 4 1.08 18.00 14.15
C GLU A 4 1.77 16.93 15.01
N ILE A 5 1.42 16.86 16.29
CA ILE A 5 1.94 15.85 17.21
C ILE A 5 0.76 15.11 17.83
N VAL A 6 0.63 13.83 17.49
CA VAL A 6 -0.41 12.92 17.97
C VAL A 6 0.21 11.82 18.84
N TYR A 7 -0.52 11.37 19.86
CA TYR A 7 -0.02 10.43 20.87
C TYR A 7 -0.98 9.27 21.11
N GLY A 8 -0.48 8.27 21.84
CA GLY A 8 -1.31 7.20 22.42
C GLY A 8 -2.06 6.39 21.37
N ILE A 9 -3.35 6.14 21.64
CA ILE A 9 -4.19 5.28 20.80
C ILE A 9 -4.47 5.91 19.43
N GLU A 10 -4.59 7.23 19.35
CA GLU A 10 -4.87 7.93 18.10
C GLU A 10 -3.73 7.75 17.09
N ALA A 11 -2.48 7.95 17.54
CA ALA A 11 -1.30 7.72 16.71
C ALA A 11 -1.22 6.25 16.24
N ARG A 12 -1.52 5.29 17.12
CA ARG A 12 -1.53 3.86 16.78
C ARG A 12 -2.62 3.51 15.77
N ASN A 13 -3.81 4.09 15.90
CA ASN A 13 -4.91 3.87 14.97
C ASN A 13 -4.57 4.43 13.58
N LYS A 14 -3.99 5.65 13.51
CA LYS A 14 -3.52 6.22 12.24
C LYS A 14 -2.49 5.31 11.56
N LEU A 15 -1.52 4.78 12.31
CA LEU A 15 -0.53 3.83 11.80
C LEU A 15 -1.15 2.50 11.35
N LEU A 16 -2.07 1.95 12.15
CA LEU A 16 -2.72 0.67 11.86
C LEU A 16 -3.51 0.74 10.55
N VAL A 17 -4.22 1.85 10.30
CA VAL A 17 -4.94 2.06 9.04
C VAL A 17 -3.97 2.01 7.86
N GLY A 18 -2.84 2.71 7.94
CA GLY A 18 -1.86 2.69 6.84
C GLY A 18 -1.20 1.34 6.62
N ILE A 19 -0.86 0.64 7.71
CA ILE A 19 -0.30 -0.72 7.64
C ILE A 19 -1.31 -1.68 7.00
N ASN A 20 -2.59 -1.60 7.39
CA ASN A 20 -3.64 -2.45 6.83
C ASN A 20 -3.82 -2.19 5.33
N THR A 21 -3.85 -0.93 4.90
CA THR A 21 -3.96 -0.60 3.47
C THR A 21 -2.82 -1.20 2.65
N LEU A 22 -1.57 -1.10 3.15
CA LEU A 22 -0.41 -1.71 2.51
C LEU A 22 -0.50 -3.25 2.48
N ALA A 23 -0.78 -3.85 3.63
CA ALA A 23 -0.82 -5.31 3.78
C ALA A 23 -1.95 -5.95 2.98
N ASP A 24 -3.14 -5.35 2.99
CA ASP A 24 -4.31 -5.86 2.28
C ASP A 24 -4.12 -5.82 0.76
N THR A 25 -3.39 -4.84 0.26
CA THR A 25 -3.08 -4.70 -1.16
C THR A 25 -2.04 -5.74 -1.62
N ILE A 26 -1.03 -6.03 -0.79
CA ILE A 26 0.06 -6.94 -1.17
C ILE A 26 -0.31 -8.40 -0.92
N LYS A 27 -1.06 -8.73 0.14
CA LYS A 27 -1.30 -10.13 0.55
C LYS A 27 -1.95 -10.97 -0.55
N ILE A 28 -2.73 -10.36 -1.44
CA ILE A 28 -3.40 -11.06 -2.53
C ILE A 28 -2.41 -11.60 -3.58
N THR A 29 -1.17 -11.10 -3.62
CA THR A 29 -0.15 -11.54 -4.57
C THR A 29 0.72 -12.67 -4.04
N LEU A 30 0.53 -13.09 -2.78
CA LEU A 30 1.37 -14.08 -2.13
C LEU A 30 1.13 -15.50 -2.66
N GLY A 31 2.23 -16.21 -2.91
CA GLY A 31 2.24 -17.63 -3.26
C GLY A 31 1.99 -17.93 -4.74
N PRO A 32 2.02 -19.22 -5.13
CA PRO A 32 1.95 -19.63 -6.53
C PRO A 32 0.60 -19.37 -7.19
N LYS A 33 -0.44 -19.07 -6.40
CA LYS A 33 -1.79 -18.68 -6.87
C LYS A 33 -2.12 -17.21 -6.55
N GLY A 34 -1.10 -16.39 -6.34
CA GLY A 34 -1.25 -14.96 -6.14
C GLY A 34 -1.98 -14.30 -7.32
N ARG A 35 -2.76 -13.27 -7.01
CA ARG A 35 -3.47 -12.44 -8.00
C ARG A 35 -2.62 -11.26 -8.44
N ASN A 36 -2.97 -10.72 -9.60
CA ASN A 36 -2.35 -9.50 -10.09
C ASN A 36 -3.01 -8.27 -9.47
N VAL A 37 -2.19 -7.25 -9.24
CA VAL A 37 -2.59 -5.89 -8.91
C VAL A 37 -2.37 -5.02 -10.14
N VAL A 38 -3.29 -4.08 -10.35
CA VAL A 38 -3.21 -3.08 -11.42
C VAL A 38 -2.76 -1.76 -10.80
N LEU A 39 -1.62 -1.27 -11.26
CA LEU A 39 -1.02 -0.01 -10.84
C LEU A 39 -1.20 1.00 -11.97
N ASP A 40 -1.82 2.12 -11.65
CA ASP A 40 -1.99 3.20 -12.62
C ASP A 40 -0.64 3.85 -12.94
N LYS A 41 -0.50 4.34 -14.18
CA LYS A 41 0.70 5.03 -14.64
C LYS A 41 0.30 6.36 -15.23
N LYS A 42 1.09 7.40 -14.92
CA LYS A 42 0.87 8.76 -15.44
C LYS A 42 0.80 8.82 -16.97
N TYR A 43 1.46 7.89 -17.67
CA TYR A 43 1.46 7.81 -19.13
C TYR A 43 1.46 6.36 -19.59
N GLY A 44 0.77 6.08 -20.70
CA GLY A 44 0.69 4.77 -21.31
C GLY A 44 -0.33 3.83 -20.65
N SER A 45 -0.11 2.53 -20.80
CA SER A 45 -0.98 1.50 -20.22
C SER A 45 -0.66 1.26 -18.74
N PRO A 46 -1.66 0.85 -17.94
CA PRO A 46 -1.44 0.49 -16.53
C PRO A 46 -0.48 -0.70 -16.40
N LEU A 47 0.23 -0.76 -15.28
CA LEU A 47 1.13 -1.86 -14.95
C LEU A 47 0.37 -2.95 -14.20
N ILE A 48 0.34 -4.15 -14.78
CA ILE A 48 -0.26 -5.32 -14.14
C ILE A 48 0.88 -6.18 -13.58
N THR A 49 0.92 -6.40 -12.27
CA THR A 49 2.01 -7.14 -11.61
C THR A 49 1.51 -7.92 -10.38
N ASN A 50 2.20 -9.01 -10.04
CA ASN A 50 2.04 -9.74 -8.77
C ASN A 50 3.27 -9.60 -7.86
N ASP A 51 4.25 -8.77 -8.22
CA ASP A 51 5.42 -8.50 -7.38
C ASP A 51 5.05 -7.56 -6.24
N GLY A 52 5.04 -8.10 -5.02
CA GLY A 52 4.73 -7.35 -3.80
C GLY A 52 5.70 -6.20 -3.53
N VAL A 53 6.96 -6.30 -3.95
CA VAL A 53 7.96 -5.23 -3.74
C VAL A 53 7.66 -4.03 -4.63
N THR A 54 7.31 -4.26 -5.90
CA THR A 54 6.90 -3.20 -6.82
C THR A 54 5.62 -2.52 -6.34
N ILE A 55 4.62 -3.31 -5.91
CA ILE A 55 3.35 -2.77 -5.40
C ILE A 55 3.58 -1.91 -4.16
N ALA A 56 4.40 -2.36 -3.21
CA ALA A 56 4.68 -1.62 -1.98
C ALA A 56 5.28 -0.23 -2.23
N LYS A 57 6.08 -0.07 -3.30
CA LYS A 57 6.74 1.19 -3.65
C LYS A 57 5.78 2.24 -4.22
N GLU A 58 4.66 1.82 -4.76
CA GLU A 58 3.68 2.70 -5.42
C GLU A 58 2.55 3.15 -4.49
N ILE A 59 2.49 2.63 -3.25
CA ILE A 59 1.47 3.04 -2.27
C ILE A 59 1.92 4.29 -1.52
N GLU A 60 1.14 5.35 -1.66
CA GLU A 60 1.25 6.61 -0.90
C GLU A 60 -0.12 6.89 -0.24
N LEU A 61 -0.13 7.32 1.03
CA LEU A 61 -1.32 7.47 1.88
C LEU A 61 -1.51 8.90 2.36
#